data_AF-A0A813IJ35-F1
#
_entry.id   AF-A0A813IJ35-F1
#
_cell.length_a   1.000
_cell.length_b   1.000
_cell.length_c   1.000
_cell.angle_alpha   90.00
_cell.angle_beta   90.00
_cell.angle_gamma   90.00
#
_symmetry.space_group_name_H-M   'P 1'
#
loop_
_entity.id
_entity.type
_entity.pdbx_description
1 polymer ?
#
loop_
_entity_poly.entity_id
_entity_poly.type
_entity_poly.pdbx_seq_one_letter_code
_entity_poly.pdbx_strand_id
1 'polypeptide(L)'
;ETVCPGTGFSSAYFWNCLEHLTLELRPELERCLARRDELQEKIDAWYAQLKQSGTDLALPEHRPACRQLLKDIGYLVPDRGPVSVTSQFIDPEIALIPAPQLVVPSDNARYVLNAINARWGSLFDALYGFDVIPETKMQENSGRGAGFDLSGKPKEPAPPTGGYNPLRGEAVIEFANGLLDEIAPLASGNWSEVSRLWPKFVGSSQQLNLLMKSGMITSLRTPSLFVGSCGNLGPPTAENIAR
;
A
#
# COMPACT_ATOMS: atom_id res chain seq x y z
N GLU A 1 -8.62 24.83 -24.15
CA GLU A 1 -9.99 25.13 -23.64
C GLU A 1 -10.28 24.47 -22.30
N THR A 2 -9.76 23.26 -22.02
CA THR A 2 -10.05 22.54 -20.75
C THR A 2 -8.95 22.60 -19.69
N VAL A 3 -7.71 22.97 -20.05
CA VAL A 3 -6.55 22.92 -19.13
C VAL A 3 -6.18 24.29 -18.54
N CYS A 4 -6.08 25.34 -19.36
CA CYS A 4 -5.64 26.67 -18.91
C CYS A 4 -6.65 27.44 -18.04
N PRO A 5 -7.98 27.36 -18.23
CA PRO A 5 -8.90 28.11 -17.39
C PRO A 5 -8.74 27.79 -15.90
N GLY A 6 -8.68 28.82 -15.05
CA GLY A 6 -8.54 28.68 -13.59
C GLY A 6 -7.10 28.51 -13.08
N THR A 7 -6.10 28.36 -13.96
CA THR A 7 -4.68 28.22 -13.55
C THR A 7 -3.94 29.55 -13.40
N GLY A 8 -4.50 30.65 -13.93
CA GLY A 8 -3.85 31.96 -13.97
C GLY A 8 -2.93 32.20 -15.17
N PHE A 9 -2.78 31.23 -16.08
CA PHE A 9 -1.93 31.34 -17.27
C PHE A 9 -2.73 31.38 -18.58
N SER A 10 -2.25 32.16 -19.56
CA SER A 10 -2.81 32.14 -20.91
C SER A 10 -2.26 30.96 -21.72
N SER A 11 -3.03 30.48 -22.69
CA SER A 11 -2.59 29.42 -23.62
C SER A 11 -1.36 29.85 -24.43
N ALA A 12 -1.32 31.10 -24.88
CA ALA A 12 -0.20 31.65 -25.63
C ALA A 12 1.10 31.65 -24.81
N TYR A 13 1.02 32.04 -23.53
CA TYR A 13 2.16 31.98 -22.61
C TYR A 13 2.66 30.54 -22.43
N PHE A 14 1.75 29.60 -22.17
CA PHE A 14 2.09 28.19 -22.01
C PHE A 14 2.84 27.63 -23.24
N TRP A 15 2.32 27.85 -24.44
CA TRP A 15 2.93 27.32 -25.67
C TRP A 15 4.30 27.91 -25.94
N ASN A 16 4.48 29.23 -25.72
CA ASN A 16 5.77 29.87 -25.87
C ASN A 16 6.80 29.29 -24.87
N CYS A 17 6.43 29.13 -23.60
CA CYS A 17 7.30 28.49 -22.61
C CYS A 17 7.66 27.04 -22.99
N LEU A 18 6.67 26.26 -23.46
CA LEU A 18 6.90 24.87 -23.85
C LEU A 18 7.88 24.77 -25.03
N GLU A 19 7.75 25.64 -26.03
CA GLU A 19 8.66 25.71 -27.18
C GLU A 19 10.09 26.00 -26.71
N HIS A 20 10.28 27.03 -25.89
CA HIS A 20 11.59 27.39 -25.36
C HIS A 20 12.21 26.25 -24.52
N LEU A 21 11.45 25.67 -23.60
CA LEU A 21 11.92 24.54 -22.78
C LEU A 21 12.28 23.33 -23.65
N THR A 22 11.51 23.06 -24.69
CA THR A 22 11.79 21.95 -25.61
C THR A 22 13.09 22.20 -26.36
N LEU A 23 13.29 23.40 -26.91
CA LEU A 23 14.53 23.75 -27.62
C LEU A 23 15.76 23.67 -26.71
N GLU A 24 15.62 24.07 -25.44
CA GLU A 24 16.71 24.05 -24.46
C GLU A 24 17.02 22.63 -23.94
N LEU A 25 15.99 21.86 -23.56
CA LEU A 25 16.17 20.59 -22.84
C LEU A 25 16.23 19.36 -23.76
N ARG A 26 15.68 19.42 -24.98
CA ARG A 26 15.69 18.28 -25.91
C ARG A 26 17.10 17.78 -26.24
N PRO A 27 18.10 18.64 -26.55
CA PRO A 27 19.46 18.17 -26.80
C PRO A 27 20.07 17.45 -25.59
N GLU A 28 19.80 17.93 -24.38
CA GLU A 28 20.28 17.30 -23.14
C GLU A 28 19.61 15.96 -22.87
N LEU A 29 18.31 15.85 -23.11
CA LEU A 29 17.57 14.59 -23.03
C LEU A 29 18.13 13.55 -24.02
N GLU A 30 18.30 13.92 -25.28
CA GLU A 30 18.86 13.03 -26.32
C GLU A 30 20.28 12.59 -25.96
N ARG A 31 21.11 13.51 -25.45
CA ARG A 31 22.45 13.20 -24.95
C ARG A 31 22.42 12.21 -23.78
N CYS A 32 21.47 12.37 -22.85
CA CYS A 32 21.31 11.45 -21.73
C CYS A 32 20.85 10.05 -22.17
N LEU A 33 19.97 9.95 -23.17
CA LEU A 33 19.54 8.68 -23.74
C LEU A 33 20.70 7.98 -24.47
N ALA A 34 21.39 8.68 -25.37
CA ALA A 34 22.56 8.14 -26.07
C ALA A 34 23.64 7.67 -25.10
N ARG A 35 23.83 8.38 -23.98
CA ARG A 35 24.76 7.96 -22.92
C ARG A 35 24.33 6.66 -22.24
N ARG A 36 23.04 6.40 -22.07
CA ARG A 36 22.54 5.13 -21.52
C ARG A 36 22.84 3.99 -22.49
N ASP A 37 22.59 4.21 -23.78
CA ASP A 37 22.85 3.22 -24.83
C ASP A 37 24.35 2.89 -24.92
N GLU A 38 25.22 3.91 -24.94
CA GLU A 38 26.68 3.74 -24.94
C GLU A 38 27.18 2.93 -23.73
N LEU A 39 26.63 3.20 -22.53
CA LEU A 39 26.98 2.44 -21.33
C LEU A 39 26.55 0.99 -21.44
N GLN A 40 25.34 0.73 -21.93
CA GLN A 40 24.83 -0.63 -22.11
C GLN A 40 25.63 -1.40 -23.15
N GLU A 41 25.95 -0.79 -24.30
CA GLU A 41 26.76 -1.41 -25.35
C GLU A 41 28.14 -1.83 -24.85
N LYS A 42 28.80 -1.00 -24.03
CA LYS A 42 30.10 -1.33 -23.42
C LYS A 42 29.99 -2.50 -22.44
N ILE A 43 28.93 -2.53 -21.64
CA ILE A 43 28.66 -3.63 -20.71
C ILE A 43 28.42 -4.93 -21.48
N ASP A 44 27.57 -4.89 -22.51
CA ASP A 44 27.24 -6.04 -23.35
C ASP A 44 28.46 -6.57 -24.09
N ALA A 45 29.27 -5.68 -24.69
CA ALA A 45 30.49 -6.05 -25.38
C ALA A 45 31.51 -6.73 -24.46
N TRP A 46 31.68 -6.20 -23.24
CA TRP A 46 32.56 -6.79 -22.24
C TRP A 46 32.10 -8.19 -21.83
N TYR A 47 30.82 -8.37 -21.56
CA TYR A 47 30.25 -9.68 -21.24
C TYR A 47 30.32 -10.67 -22.40
N ALA A 48 30.13 -10.22 -23.63
CA ALA A 48 30.26 -11.05 -24.83
C ALA A 48 31.69 -11.58 -25.01
N GLN A 49 32.70 -10.75 -24.77
CA GLN A 49 34.12 -11.15 -24.85
C GLN A 49 34.47 -12.20 -23.80
N LEU A 50 34.01 -12.03 -22.56
CA LEU A 50 34.29 -12.99 -21.47
C LEU A 50 33.60 -14.34 -21.68
N LYS A 51 32.40 -14.32 -22.24
CA LYS A 51 31.71 -15.55 -22.62
C LYS A 51 32.49 -16.31 -23.71
N GLN A 52 33.07 -15.60 -24.68
CA GLN A 52 33.89 -16.19 -25.74
C GLN A 52 35.20 -16.78 -25.19
N SER A 53 35.78 -16.21 -24.13
CA SER A 53 36.97 -16.76 -23.47
C SER A 53 36.68 -17.94 -22.52
N GLY A 54 35.44 -18.39 -22.41
CA GLY A 54 35.04 -19.49 -21.55
C GLY A 54 35.03 -19.14 -20.06
N THR A 55 34.96 -17.86 -19.72
CA THR A 55 34.96 -17.38 -18.33
C THR A 55 33.57 -17.49 -17.71
N ASP A 56 33.44 -18.16 -16.57
CA ASP A 56 32.18 -18.24 -15.81
C ASP A 56 32.02 -17.02 -14.88
N LEU A 57 31.14 -16.12 -15.27
CA LEU A 57 30.92 -14.83 -14.60
C LEU A 57 30.04 -14.92 -13.35
N ALA A 58 29.45 -16.09 -13.08
CA ALA A 58 28.75 -16.33 -11.82
C ALA A 58 29.73 -16.46 -10.64
N LEU A 59 31.01 -16.69 -10.94
CA LEU A 59 32.02 -16.91 -9.92
C LEU A 59 32.44 -15.58 -9.24
N PRO A 60 32.49 -15.53 -7.90
CA PRO A 60 32.79 -14.30 -7.15
C PRO A 60 34.12 -13.60 -7.50
N GLU A 61 35.11 -14.34 -7.98
CA GLU A 61 36.45 -13.83 -8.36
C GLU A 61 36.42 -12.78 -9.49
N HIS A 62 35.36 -12.74 -10.30
CA HIS A 62 35.24 -11.78 -11.40
C HIS A 62 34.62 -10.43 -10.99
N ARG A 63 34.07 -10.32 -9.77
CA ARG A 63 33.46 -9.08 -9.26
C ARG A 63 34.39 -7.87 -9.25
N PRO A 64 35.68 -7.98 -8.89
CA PRO A 64 36.62 -6.85 -8.95
C PRO A 64 36.80 -6.34 -10.38
N ALA A 65 36.89 -7.23 -11.37
CA ALA A 65 37.02 -6.87 -12.78
C ALA A 65 35.76 -6.16 -13.31
N CYS A 66 34.55 -6.67 -12.97
CA CYS A 66 33.29 -5.98 -13.29
C CYS A 66 33.27 -4.57 -12.69
N ARG A 67 33.64 -4.43 -11.42
CA ARG A 67 33.65 -3.13 -10.73
C ARG A 67 34.63 -2.16 -11.38
N GLN A 68 35.79 -2.65 -11.83
CA GLN A 68 36.78 -1.83 -12.51
C GLN A 68 36.22 -1.34 -13.86
N LEU A 69 35.66 -2.22 -14.69
CA LEU A 69 34.98 -1.82 -15.93
C LEU A 69 33.95 -0.73 -15.68
N LEU A 70 33.05 -0.93 -14.71
CA LEU A 70 31.98 0.03 -14.42
C LEU A 70 32.54 1.40 -14.00
N LYS A 71 33.69 1.46 -13.32
CA LYS A 71 34.39 2.72 -13.05
C LYS A 71 35.00 3.30 -14.31
N ASP A 72 35.69 2.49 -15.12
CA ASP A 72 36.40 2.91 -16.33
C ASP A 72 35.45 3.49 -17.39
N ILE A 73 34.26 2.90 -17.55
CA ILE A 73 33.24 3.43 -18.47
C ILE A 73 32.47 4.61 -17.87
N GLY A 74 32.72 4.97 -16.60
CA GLY A 74 32.06 6.08 -15.90
C GLY A 74 30.64 5.77 -15.44
N TYR A 75 30.28 4.49 -15.28
CA TYR A 75 29.00 4.07 -14.70
C TYR A 75 29.02 4.22 -13.17
N LEU A 76 30.08 3.73 -12.52
CA LEU A 76 30.32 3.95 -11.10
C LEU A 76 31.16 5.20 -10.89
N VAL A 77 30.52 6.27 -10.45
CA VAL A 77 31.19 7.53 -10.09
C VAL A 77 31.69 7.49 -8.64
N PRO A 78 32.72 8.29 -8.29
CA PRO A 78 33.17 8.41 -6.91
C PRO A 78 32.06 8.92 -5.99
N ASP A 79 32.03 8.41 -4.75
CA ASP A 79 31.17 8.94 -3.70
C ASP A 79 31.54 10.41 -3.43
N ARG A 80 30.52 11.27 -3.34
CA ARG A 80 30.67 12.71 -3.09
C ARG A 80 30.43 13.08 -1.63
N GLY A 81 30.27 12.08 -0.75
CA GLY A 81 30.04 12.28 0.67
C GLY A 81 28.56 12.38 1.02
N PRO A 82 28.25 12.65 2.31
CA PRO A 82 26.87 12.65 2.79
C PRO A 82 26.05 13.78 2.13
N VAL A 83 24.81 13.46 1.79
CA VAL A 83 23.82 14.42 1.27
C VAL A 83 22.66 14.56 2.26
N SER A 84 22.02 15.71 2.27
CA SER A 84 20.80 15.97 3.06
C SER A 84 19.73 16.57 2.16
N VAL A 85 18.50 16.07 2.28
CA VAL A 85 17.35 16.55 1.52
C VAL A 85 16.83 17.84 2.15
N THR A 86 16.54 18.86 1.34
CA THR A 86 16.06 20.18 1.78
C THR A 86 14.62 20.48 1.40
N SER A 87 13.92 19.51 0.81
CA SER A 87 12.53 19.64 0.35
C SER A 87 11.59 20.07 1.48
N GLN A 88 10.69 21.00 1.17
CA GLN A 88 9.70 21.56 2.10
C GLN A 88 8.29 21.40 1.52
N PHE A 89 7.26 21.62 2.35
CA PHE A 89 5.86 21.57 1.95
C PHE A 89 5.42 20.23 1.34
N ILE A 90 5.89 19.13 1.94
CA ILE A 90 5.55 17.77 1.52
C ILE A 90 4.35 17.27 2.33
N ASP A 91 3.39 16.65 1.65
CA ASP A 91 2.23 16.05 2.30
C ASP A 91 2.64 14.96 3.32
N PRO A 92 1.92 14.84 4.46
CA PRO A 92 2.24 13.85 5.49
C PRO A 92 2.28 12.40 4.98
N GLU A 93 1.44 12.06 3.99
CA GLU A 93 1.39 10.75 3.35
C GLU A 93 2.71 10.34 2.68
N ILE A 94 3.56 11.31 2.32
CA ILE A 94 4.89 11.07 1.75
C ILE A 94 5.98 11.23 2.82
N ALA A 95 5.85 12.24 3.69
CA ALA A 95 6.92 12.64 4.61
C ALA A 95 6.94 11.85 5.94
N LEU A 96 5.78 11.46 6.45
CA LEU A 96 5.63 11.02 7.86
C LEU A 96 4.91 9.68 8.02
N ILE A 97 4.05 9.29 7.08
CA ILE A 97 3.18 8.12 7.22
C ILE A 97 3.76 6.95 6.41
N PRO A 98 4.20 5.84 7.06
CA PRO A 98 4.51 4.63 6.33
C PRO A 98 3.21 3.97 5.85
N ALA A 99 3.02 3.88 4.54
CA ALA A 99 1.80 3.35 3.94
C ALA A 99 2.08 2.58 2.64
N PRO A 100 1.18 1.66 2.24
CA PRO A 100 1.22 1.06 0.91
C PRO A 100 1.08 2.13 -0.19
N GLN A 101 1.81 1.95 -1.29
CA GLN A 101 1.68 2.77 -2.49
C GLN A 101 1.12 1.94 -3.64
N LEU A 102 0.02 2.41 -4.23
CA LEU A 102 -0.63 1.75 -5.35
C LEU A 102 -0.16 2.37 -6.68
N VAL A 103 0.13 1.53 -7.68
CA VAL A 103 0.48 1.96 -9.04
C VAL A 103 -0.59 1.43 -9.99
N VAL A 104 -1.24 2.34 -10.72
CA VAL A 104 -2.29 2.01 -11.70
C VAL A 104 -2.04 2.74 -13.01
N PRO A 105 -2.47 2.17 -14.16
CA PRO A 105 -2.33 2.83 -15.44
C PRO A 105 -3.31 4.00 -15.54
N SER A 106 -2.76 5.19 -15.76
CA SER A 106 -3.51 6.46 -15.74
C SER A 106 -4.47 6.64 -16.92
N ASP A 107 -4.29 5.87 -17.99
CA ASP A 107 -5.15 5.87 -19.17
C ASP A 107 -6.48 5.11 -18.96
N ASN A 108 -6.61 4.34 -17.87
CA ASN A 108 -7.85 3.67 -17.48
C ASN A 108 -8.53 4.39 -16.32
N ALA A 109 -9.52 5.24 -16.65
CA ALA A 109 -10.26 6.03 -15.67
C ALA A 109 -10.91 5.18 -14.55
N ARG A 110 -11.35 3.95 -14.85
CA ARG A 110 -11.94 3.05 -13.84
C ARG A 110 -10.89 2.63 -12.82
N TYR A 111 -9.68 2.30 -13.25
CA TYR A 111 -8.60 1.93 -12.34
C TYR A 111 -8.11 3.12 -11.52
N VAL A 112 -8.05 4.31 -12.12
CA VAL A 112 -7.74 5.54 -11.39
C VAL A 112 -8.77 5.84 -10.31
N LEU A 113 -10.07 5.78 -10.62
CA LEU A 113 -11.14 6.00 -9.64
C LEU A 113 -11.09 4.98 -8.50
N ASN A 114 -10.87 3.70 -8.82
CA ASN A 114 -10.71 2.67 -7.81
C ASN A 114 -9.49 2.93 -6.92
N ALA A 115 -8.37 3.34 -7.50
CA ALA A 115 -7.14 3.64 -6.77
C ALA A 115 -7.28 4.84 -5.84
N ILE A 116 -7.95 5.92 -6.28
CA ILE A 116 -8.21 7.10 -5.44
C ILE A 116 -9.07 6.71 -4.23
N ASN A 117 -10.10 5.89 -4.45
CA ASN A 117 -10.99 5.45 -3.38
C ASN A 117 -10.35 4.39 -2.46
N ALA A 118 -9.27 3.73 -2.90
CA ALA A 118 -8.58 2.70 -2.12
C ALA A 118 -7.86 3.23 -0.87
N ARG A 119 -7.80 4.56 -0.66
CA ARG A 119 -7.33 5.15 0.60
C ARG A 119 -8.11 4.61 1.81
N TRP A 120 -9.39 4.35 1.63
CA TRP A 120 -10.25 3.75 2.66
C TRP A 120 -10.94 2.52 2.07
N GLY A 121 -10.56 1.34 2.56
CA GLY A 121 -11.13 0.06 2.15
C GLY A 121 -11.77 -0.68 3.32
N SER A 122 -12.79 -1.48 3.03
CA SER A 122 -13.38 -2.39 4.01
C SER A 122 -12.44 -3.57 4.26
N LEU A 123 -11.91 -3.66 5.48
CA LEU A 123 -11.11 -4.81 5.90
C LEU A 123 -11.93 -6.11 5.82
N PHE A 124 -13.23 -6.05 6.10
CA PHE A 124 -14.12 -7.20 6.06
C PHE A 124 -14.27 -7.71 4.61
N ASP A 125 -14.44 -6.81 3.64
CA ASP A 125 -14.52 -7.19 2.23
C ASP A 125 -13.18 -7.73 1.72
N ALA A 126 -12.06 -7.19 2.19
CA ALA A 126 -10.74 -7.72 1.85
C ALA A 126 -10.53 -9.13 2.42
N LEU A 127 -10.82 -9.35 3.70
CA LEU A 127 -10.68 -10.67 4.33
C LEU A 127 -11.67 -11.69 3.75
N TYR A 128 -12.90 -11.26 3.46
CA TYR A 128 -13.93 -12.13 2.89
C TYR A 128 -13.68 -12.41 1.39
N GLY A 129 -13.16 -11.43 0.65
CA GLY A 129 -12.94 -11.50 -0.80
C GLY A 129 -11.64 -12.19 -1.21
N PHE A 130 -10.64 -12.29 -0.34
CA PHE A 130 -9.32 -12.86 -0.64
C PHE A 130 -8.99 -14.10 0.21
N ASP A 131 -7.86 -14.72 -0.07
CA ASP A 131 -7.40 -16.01 0.49
C ASP A 131 -6.60 -15.87 1.79
N VAL A 132 -6.66 -14.70 2.45
CA VAL A 132 -6.02 -14.46 3.76
C VAL A 132 -6.52 -15.44 4.83
N ILE A 133 -7.82 -15.76 4.81
CA ILE A 133 -8.43 -16.73 5.72
C ILE A 133 -8.57 -18.07 4.97
N PRO A 134 -7.86 -19.13 5.41
CA PRO A 134 -7.91 -20.45 4.78
C PRO A 134 -9.33 -21.02 4.73
N GLU A 135 -9.66 -21.67 3.62
CA GLU A 135 -10.97 -22.32 3.42
C GLU A 135 -11.20 -23.55 4.29
N THR A 136 -10.15 -24.09 4.93
CA THR A 136 -10.22 -25.32 5.74
C THR A 136 -11.11 -25.20 6.97
N LYS A 137 -11.53 -23.99 7.36
CA LYS A 137 -12.55 -23.75 8.40
C LYS A 137 -14.00 -23.87 7.88
N MET A 138 -14.23 -24.21 6.60
CA MET A 138 -15.55 -24.13 5.94
C MET A 138 -16.04 -25.51 5.48
N GLN A 139 -16.94 -26.16 6.24
CA GLN A 139 -17.69 -27.32 5.73
C GLN A 139 -18.97 -26.87 5.04
N GLU A 140 -19.18 -27.41 3.83
CA GLU A 140 -20.35 -27.33 2.95
C GLU A 140 -20.76 -25.90 2.51
N ASN A 141 -20.58 -25.62 1.20
CA ASN A 141 -20.84 -24.36 0.48
C ASN A 141 -19.72 -23.32 0.43
N SER A 142 -18.44 -23.73 0.51
CA SER A 142 -17.36 -22.90 -0.01
C SER A 142 -17.36 -22.96 -1.54
N GLY A 143 -18.19 -22.12 -2.17
CA GLY A 143 -18.23 -21.90 -3.62
C GLY A 143 -16.94 -21.26 -4.18
N ARG A 144 -15.76 -21.63 -3.71
CA ARG A 144 -14.51 -21.45 -4.41
C ARG A 144 -14.16 -22.82 -4.93
N GLY A 145 -14.20 -22.99 -6.25
CA GLY A 145 -13.67 -24.20 -6.85
C GLY A 145 -12.17 -24.23 -6.60
N ALA A 146 -11.73 -24.82 -5.49
CA ALA A 146 -10.37 -25.34 -5.32
C ALA A 146 -10.21 -26.51 -6.31
N GLY A 147 -10.11 -26.17 -7.58
CA GLY A 147 -9.86 -27.09 -8.66
C GLY A 147 -8.66 -26.59 -9.43
N PHE A 148 -7.84 -27.50 -9.93
CA PHE A 148 -6.92 -27.15 -10.99
C PHE A 148 -7.75 -26.84 -12.24
N ASP A 149 -7.31 -25.89 -13.08
CA ASP A 149 -7.90 -25.77 -14.40
C ASP A 149 -7.67 -27.06 -15.22
N LEU A 150 -8.30 -27.18 -16.40
CA LEU A 150 -8.11 -28.33 -17.29
C LEU A 150 -6.64 -28.53 -17.75
N SER A 151 -5.75 -27.58 -17.41
CA SER A 151 -4.30 -27.62 -17.68
C SER A 151 -3.45 -27.98 -16.45
N GLY A 152 -4.07 -28.27 -15.29
CA GLY A 152 -3.36 -28.66 -14.08
C GLY A 152 -2.75 -27.49 -13.30
N LYS A 153 -3.14 -26.24 -13.56
CA LYS A 153 -2.69 -25.07 -12.79
C LYS A 153 -3.65 -24.75 -11.65
N PRO A 154 -3.16 -24.29 -10.48
CA PRO A 154 -4.03 -23.79 -9.42
C PRO A 154 -4.93 -22.70 -10.01
N LYS A 155 -6.25 -22.89 -9.93
CA LYS A 155 -7.20 -21.89 -10.40
C LYS A 155 -7.03 -20.64 -9.53
N GLU A 156 -6.94 -19.48 -10.18
CA GLU A 156 -6.85 -18.20 -9.48
C GLU A 156 -7.98 -18.10 -8.43
N PRO A 157 -7.70 -17.57 -7.23
CA PRO A 157 -8.70 -17.45 -6.18
C PRO A 157 -9.84 -16.57 -6.66
N ALA A 158 -10.96 -17.19 -7.02
CA ALA A 158 -12.19 -16.48 -7.37
C ALA A 158 -12.88 -15.98 -6.10
N PRO A 159 -13.57 -14.83 -6.13
CA PRO A 159 -14.47 -14.45 -5.04
C PRO A 159 -15.48 -15.58 -4.78
N PRO A 160 -15.95 -15.76 -3.52
CA PRO A 160 -16.88 -16.83 -3.20
C PRO A 160 -18.09 -16.79 -4.15
N THR A 161 -18.30 -17.86 -4.92
CA THR A 161 -19.48 -17.98 -5.79
C THR A 161 -20.65 -18.46 -4.93
N GLY A 162 -21.34 -17.50 -4.31
CA GLY A 162 -22.44 -17.72 -3.38
C GLY A 162 -22.72 -16.47 -2.55
N GLY A 163 -23.90 -16.37 -1.96
CA GLY A 163 -24.24 -15.27 -1.03
C GLY A 163 -23.37 -15.28 0.24
N TYR A 164 -23.81 -14.53 1.25
CA TYR A 164 -23.11 -14.50 2.54
C TYR A 164 -23.05 -15.88 3.20
N ASN A 165 -21.84 -16.34 3.55
CA ASN A 165 -21.58 -17.55 4.32
C ASN A 165 -21.32 -17.14 5.78
N PRO A 166 -22.21 -17.51 6.73
CA PRO A 166 -22.07 -17.14 8.13
C PRO A 166 -20.77 -17.62 8.79
N LEU A 167 -20.28 -18.83 8.48
CA LEU A 167 -19.03 -19.36 9.03
C LEU A 167 -17.83 -18.55 8.56
N ARG A 168 -17.84 -18.09 7.30
CA ARG A 168 -16.80 -17.19 6.78
C ARG A 168 -16.88 -15.81 7.43
N GLY A 169 -18.09 -15.29 7.61
CA GLY A 169 -18.29 -14.03 8.32
C GLY A 169 -17.77 -14.07 9.76
N GLU A 170 -18.01 -15.17 10.48
CA GLU A 170 -17.48 -15.37 11.83
C GLU A 170 -15.94 -15.40 11.85
N ALA A 171 -15.31 -16.11 10.91
CA ALA A 171 -13.84 -16.13 10.79
C ALA A 171 -13.25 -14.74 10.45
N VAL A 172 -13.95 -13.94 9.63
CA VAL A 172 -13.56 -12.55 9.34
C VAL A 172 -13.63 -11.68 10.60
N ILE A 173 -14.69 -11.83 11.40
CA ILE A 173 -14.86 -11.10 12.67
C ILE A 173 -13.80 -11.53 13.68
N GLU A 174 -13.50 -12.83 13.78
CA GLU A 174 -12.42 -13.37 14.62
C GLU A 174 -11.08 -12.73 14.28
N PHE A 175 -10.73 -12.69 12.99
CA PHE A 175 -9.50 -12.05 12.51
C PHE A 175 -9.47 -10.55 12.85
N ALA A 176 -10.57 -9.83 12.56
CA ALA A 176 -10.63 -8.39 12.81
C ALA A 176 -10.51 -8.05 14.30
N ASN A 177 -11.16 -8.82 15.18
CA ASN A 177 -11.01 -8.66 16.63
C ASN A 177 -9.57 -8.92 17.08
N GLY A 178 -8.94 -9.99 16.59
CA GLY A 178 -7.53 -10.29 16.90
C GLY A 178 -6.58 -9.18 16.45
N LEU A 179 -6.81 -8.58 15.27
CA LEU A 179 -6.04 -7.43 14.81
C LEU A 179 -6.26 -6.21 15.73
N LEU A 180 -7.50 -5.95 16.16
CA LEU A 180 -7.79 -4.86 17.09
C LEU A 180 -7.14 -5.08 18.46
N ASP A 181 -7.05 -6.33 18.94
CA ASP A 181 -6.33 -6.67 20.18
C ASP A 181 -4.83 -6.36 20.07
N GLU A 182 -4.25 -6.45 18.86
CA GLU A 182 -2.86 -6.10 18.59
C GLU A 182 -2.64 -4.58 18.46
N ILE A 183 -3.43 -3.90 17.62
CA ILE A 183 -3.17 -2.49 17.24
C ILE A 183 -3.85 -1.47 18.14
N ALA A 184 -4.92 -1.86 18.83
CA ALA A 184 -5.70 -1.01 19.72
C ALA A 184 -6.14 -1.78 20.98
N PRO A 185 -5.19 -2.34 21.76
CA PRO A 185 -5.49 -3.23 22.88
C PRO A 185 -6.37 -2.57 23.92
N LEU A 186 -7.26 -3.35 24.53
CA LEU A 186 -8.04 -2.92 25.69
C LEU A 186 -7.18 -2.92 26.95
N ALA A 187 -7.57 -2.11 27.94
CA ALA A 187 -6.96 -2.11 29.27
C ALA A 187 -7.23 -3.42 30.01
N SER A 188 -8.36 -4.07 29.73
CA SER A 188 -8.76 -5.37 30.26
C SER A 188 -9.74 -6.06 29.31
N GLY A 189 -9.53 -7.36 29.10
CA GLY A 189 -10.29 -8.22 28.17
C GLY A 189 -9.89 -8.05 26.70
N ASN A 190 -10.63 -8.70 25.79
CA ASN A 190 -10.38 -8.73 24.35
C ASN A 190 -11.53 -8.11 23.55
N TRP A 191 -11.27 -7.66 22.31
CA TRP A 191 -12.29 -7.08 21.44
C TRP A 191 -13.46 -8.01 21.12
N SER A 192 -13.23 -9.33 21.09
CA SER A 192 -14.27 -10.35 20.89
C SER A 192 -15.33 -10.41 22.02
N GLU A 193 -15.02 -9.81 23.17
CA GLU A 193 -15.89 -9.76 24.35
C GLU A 193 -16.70 -8.45 24.45
N VAL A 194 -16.44 -7.47 23.58
CA VAL A 194 -17.14 -6.18 23.58
C VAL A 194 -18.58 -6.36 23.09
N SER A 195 -19.54 -5.83 23.83
CA SER A 195 -20.97 -5.81 23.47
C SER A 195 -21.46 -4.41 23.08
N ARG A 196 -20.83 -3.35 23.59
CA ARG A 196 -21.17 -1.96 23.26
C ARG A 196 -19.97 -1.03 23.46
N LEU A 197 -19.93 0.06 22.71
CA LEU A 197 -18.95 1.13 22.87
C LEU A 197 -19.62 2.51 22.81
N TRP A 198 -19.04 3.50 23.47
CA TRP A 198 -19.49 4.91 23.40
C TRP A 198 -18.36 5.88 23.78
N PRO A 199 -18.33 7.09 23.19
CA PRO A 199 -17.44 8.15 23.63
C PRO A 199 -17.83 8.65 25.03
N LYS A 200 -16.82 8.96 25.84
CA LYS A 200 -16.94 9.61 27.14
C LYS A 200 -15.97 10.77 27.22
N PHE A 201 -16.43 11.92 27.71
CA PHE A 201 -15.55 13.05 27.98
C PHE A 201 -14.86 12.90 29.34
N VAL A 202 -13.54 13.12 29.35
CA VAL A 202 -12.71 13.21 30.55
C VAL A 202 -11.94 14.54 30.47
N GLY A 203 -12.42 15.54 31.19
CA GLY A 203 -11.96 16.92 31.02
C GLY A 203 -12.29 17.45 29.62
N SER A 204 -11.29 17.96 28.91
CA SER A 204 -11.41 18.46 27.53
C SER A 204 -11.21 17.39 26.46
N SER A 205 -10.87 16.16 26.84
CA SER A 205 -10.55 15.07 25.91
C SER A 205 -11.65 14.02 25.85
N GLN A 206 -11.88 13.45 24.67
CA GLN A 206 -12.74 12.28 24.53
C GLN A 206 -11.93 11.00 24.73
N GLN A 207 -12.57 10.00 25.33
CA GLN A 207 -12.07 8.64 25.49
C GLN A 207 -13.15 7.65 25.05
N LEU A 208 -12.76 6.39 24.81
CA LEU A 208 -13.68 5.32 24.46
C LEU A 208 -13.95 4.43 25.67
N ASN A 209 -15.22 4.31 26.03
CA ASN A 209 -15.69 3.30 26.98
C ASN A 209 -16.23 2.10 26.20
N LEU A 210 -15.96 0.90 26.71
CA LEU A 210 -16.44 -0.36 26.14
C LEU A 210 -17.11 -1.18 27.24
N LEU A 211 -18.33 -1.67 26.99
CA LEU A 211 -19.02 -2.64 27.81
C LEU A 211 -18.68 -4.04 27.30
N MET A 212 -18.25 -4.89 28.22
CA MET A 212 -17.95 -6.30 27.96
C MET A 212 -19.21 -7.15 28.16
N LYS A 213 -19.27 -8.32 27.52
CA LYS A 213 -20.32 -9.33 27.71
C LYS A 213 -20.49 -9.76 29.18
N SER A 214 -19.42 -9.66 29.98
CA SER A 214 -19.44 -9.90 31.43
C SER A 214 -20.14 -8.81 32.24
N GLY A 215 -20.47 -7.67 31.62
CA GLY A 215 -20.98 -6.47 32.29
C GLY A 215 -19.88 -5.51 32.77
N MET A 216 -18.60 -5.90 32.69
CA MET A 216 -17.48 -5.03 33.02
C MET A 216 -17.37 -3.87 32.01
N ILE A 217 -17.04 -2.67 32.49
CA ILE A 217 -16.67 -1.54 31.62
C ILE A 217 -15.15 -1.43 31.58
N THR A 218 -14.59 -1.34 30.37
CA THR A 218 -13.16 -1.17 30.10
C THR A 218 -12.92 0.03 29.17
N SER A 219 -11.66 0.30 28.88
CA SER A 219 -11.20 1.35 27.96
C SER A 219 -10.13 0.80 27.03
N LEU A 220 -9.72 1.60 26.05
CA LEU A 220 -8.44 1.37 25.38
C LEU A 220 -7.30 1.45 26.40
N ARG A 221 -6.28 0.60 26.23
CA ARG A 221 -5.04 0.65 27.02
C ARG A 221 -4.31 1.98 26.81
N THR A 222 -4.34 2.47 25.57
CA THR A 222 -3.77 3.76 25.17
C THR A 222 -4.93 4.68 24.77
N PRO A 223 -5.40 5.57 25.66
CA PRO A 223 -6.58 6.39 25.40
C PRO A 223 -6.46 7.30 24.17
N SER A 224 -5.25 7.74 23.81
CA SER A 224 -5.00 8.60 22.65
C SER A 224 -5.20 7.92 21.29
N LEU A 225 -5.35 6.60 21.24
CA LEU A 225 -5.74 5.91 20.01
C LEU A 225 -7.20 6.19 19.61
N PHE A 226 -8.03 6.66 20.55
CA PHE A 226 -9.36 7.15 20.21
C PHE A 226 -9.27 8.59 19.68
N VAL A 227 -9.44 8.74 18.37
CA VAL A 227 -9.32 10.04 17.69
C VAL A 227 -10.66 10.76 17.46
N GLY A 228 -11.78 10.08 17.72
CA GLY A 228 -13.12 10.65 17.60
C GLY A 228 -14.20 9.63 17.27
N SER A 229 -15.44 10.11 17.16
CA SER A 229 -16.59 9.31 16.76
C SER A 229 -17.56 10.16 15.93
N CYS A 230 -18.40 9.51 15.13
CA CYS A 230 -19.52 10.14 14.43
C CYS A 230 -20.83 9.46 14.84
N GLY A 231 -21.93 10.24 14.86
CA GLY A 231 -23.24 9.76 15.28
C GLY A 231 -23.47 9.76 16.80
N ASN A 232 -24.65 9.28 17.21
CA ASN A 232 -25.07 9.25 18.62
C ASN A 232 -24.87 7.87 19.24
N LEU A 233 -23.65 7.59 19.68
CA LEU A 233 -23.34 6.43 20.51
C LEU A 233 -23.42 6.86 21.98
N GLY A 234 -24.59 6.68 22.60
CA GLY A 234 -24.79 6.97 24.03
C GLY A 234 -24.39 5.79 24.94
N PRO A 235 -24.22 6.02 26.25
CA PRO A 235 -24.05 4.94 27.21
C PRO A 235 -25.24 3.95 27.14
N PRO A 236 -25.03 2.67 27.50
CA PRO A 236 -26.13 1.71 27.61
C PRO A 236 -27.21 2.22 28.57
N THR A 237 -28.46 2.15 28.14
CA THR A 237 -29.63 2.34 29.01
C THR A 237 -30.02 1.01 29.64
N ALA A 238 -30.78 1.01 30.74
CA ALA A 238 -31.22 -0.22 31.41
C ALA A 238 -31.93 -1.22 30.48
N GLU A 239 -32.68 -0.72 29.48
CA GLU A 239 -33.34 -1.54 28.45
C GLU A 239 -32.37 -2.20 27.46
N ASN A 240 -31.19 -1.61 27.24
CA ASN A 240 -30.17 -2.07 26.29
C ASN A 240 -29.18 -3.08 26.88
N ILE A 241 -29.20 -3.32 28.19
CA ILE A 241 -28.30 -4.26 28.90
C ILE A 241 -28.92 -5.66 28.99
N ALA A 242 -30.25 -5.78 28.79
CA ALA A 242 -31.01 -7.01 28.97
C ALA A 242 -31.33 -7.78 27.67
N ARG A 243 -30.80 -7.33 26.51
CA ARG A 243 -30.90 -8.00 25.21
C ARG A 243 -29.52 -8.39 24.71
#